data_AF-A0AAE0UPF3-F1
#
_entry.id   AF-A0AAE0UPF3-F1
#
_cell.length_a   1.000
_cell.length_b   1.000
_cell.length_c   1.000
_cell.angle_alpha   90.00
_cell.angle_beta   90.00
_cell.angle_gamma   90.00
#
_symmetry.space_group_name_H-M   'P 1'
#
loop_
_entity.id
_entity.type
_entity.pdbx_description
1 polymer ?
#
loop_
_entity_poly.entity_id
_entity_poly.type
_entity_poly.pdbx_seq_one_letter_code
_entity_poly.pdbx_strand_id
1 'polypeptide(L)'
;MGFWRKINIGMPLLAAVMLDLHVKSCPEDQFQHLDQICCHFCRKGSFVAKNCTRNKNSIVGVTCSPCSKCADGMQMIAPCTNFTDTQCSMKGNEKALPVELLYVIVPVVLIMIIAAVGYKWCSRRSTSREPAEETFKIMI
;
A
#
# COMPACT_ATOMS: atom_id res chain seq x y z
N MET A 1 -30.61 21.04 -34.20
CA MET A 1 -29.21 20.95 -34.65
C MET A 1 -28.33 20.57 -33.48
N GLY A 2 -27.70 19.40 -33.56
CA GLY A 2 -27.00 18.75 -32.45
C GLY A 2 -25.66 19.38 -32.11
N PHE A 3 -25.49 19.71 -30.84
CA PHE A 3 -24.22 20.05 -30.21
C PHE A 3 -23.54 18.73 -29.80
N TRP A 4 -22.54 18.29 -30.58
CA TRP A 4 -21.65 17.20 -30.17
C TRP A 4 -20.21 17.70 -30.21
N ARG A 5 -19.71 18.17 -29.07
CA ARG A 5 -18.28 18.34 -28.84
C ARG A 5 -17.65 16.95 -28.70
N LYS A 6 -16.86 16.54 -29.70
CA LYS A 6 -15.88 15.45 -29.58
C LYS A 6 -14.84 15.86 -28.54
N ILE A 7 -14.84 15.18 -27.39
CA ILE A 7 -13.72 15.23 -26.45
C ILE A 7 -12.82 14.04 -26.79
N ASN A 8 -11.68 14.31 -27.43
CA ASN A 8 -10.63 13.32 -27.63
C ASN A 8 -9.91 13.12 -26.29
N ILE A 9 -10.21 12.02 -25.60
CA ILE A 9 -9.39 11.51 -24.49
C ILE A 9 -8.26 10.69 -25.13
N GLY A 10 -7.26 11.39 -25.66
CA GLY A 10 -5.95 10.81 -25.96
C GLY A 10 -5.12 10.85 -24.70
N MET A 11 -5.33 9.87 -23.82
CA MET A 11 -4.55 9.65 -22.62
C MET A 11 -3.28 8.89 -23.03
N PRO A 12 -2.08 9.52 -23.07
CA PRO A 12 -0.87 8.73 -23.15
C PRO A 12 -0.67 8.11 -21.78
N LEU A 13 -0.95 6.80 -21.72
CA LEU A 13 -0.54 5.90 -20.67
C LEU A 13 0.88 6.26 -20.20
N LEU A 14 0.93 6.69 -18.94
CA LEU A 14 2.04 6.56 -18.02
C LEU A 14 2.70 5.19 -18.19
N ALA A 15 3.73 5.09 -19.01
CA ALA A 15 4.54 3.88 -19.16
C ALA A 15 5.93 4.17 -19.71
N ALA A 16 6.57 5.25 -19.25
CA ALA A 16 8.03 5.27 -19.19
C ALA A 16 8.38 4.77 -17.80
N VAL A 17 8.51 3.45 -17.72
CA VAL A 17 9.09 2.70 -16.62
C VAL A 17 10.33 3.45 -16.17
N MET A 18 10.31 3.97 -14.94
CA MET A 18 11.50 4.34 -14.20
C MET A 18 12.35 3.08 -14.10
N LEU A 19 13.21 2.85 -15.10
CA LEU A 19 14.36 1.97 -14.97
C LEU A 19 15.33 2.70 -14.05
N ASP A 20 14.96 2.73 -12.77
CA ASP A 20 15.87 2.89 -11.66
C ASP A 20 16.74 1.63 -11.68
N LEU A 21 17.66 1.60 -12.64
CA LEU A 21 18.77 0.66 -12.71
C LEU A 21 19.64 1.02 -11.50
N HIS A 22 19.19 0.57 -10.33
CA HIS A 22 19.97 0.46 -9.11
C HIS A 22 21.11 -0.51 -9.43
N VAL A 23 22.13 0.01 -10.10
CA VAL A 23 23.47 -0.58 -10.11
C VAL A 23 23.81 -0.74 -8.64
N LYS A 24 23.73 -1.98 -8.15
CA LYS A 24 24.19 -2.34 -6.80
C LYS A 24 25.60 -1.76 -6.66
N SER A 25 25.71 -0.62 -5.99
CA SER A 25 26.99 0.08 -5.83
C SER A 25 27.87 -0.63 -4.81
N CYS A 26 27.29 -1.56 -4.04
CA CYS A 26 27.96 -2.34 -3.03
C CYS A 26 28.05 -3.82 -3.42
N PRO A 27 29.15 -4.50 -3.05
CA PRO A 27 29.31 -5.94 -3.26
C PRO A 27 28.26 -6.75 -2.49
N GLU A 28 28.10 -8.03 -2.83
CA GLU A 28 27.02 -8.89 -2.32
C GLU A 28 27.02 -9.10 -0.79
N ASP A 29 28.16 -8.87 -0.14
CA ASP A 29 28.34 -8.96 1.31
C ASP A 29 28.10 -7.63 2.05
N GLN A 30 27.65 -6.60 1.32
CA GLN A 30 27.44 -5.26 1.84
C GLN A 30 26.07 -4.69 1.47
N PHE A 31 25.56 -3.81 2.31
CA PHE A 31 24.37 -3.02 2.01
C PHE A 31 24.73 -1.55 1.84
N GLN A 32 23.99 -0.87 0.96
CA GLN A 32 24.12 0.57 0.77
C GLN A 32 23.30 1.29 1.83
N HIS A 33 23.95 2.16 2.60
CA HIS A 33 23.25 3.08 3.48
C HIS A 33 22.95 4.40 2.77
N LEU A 34 22.07 5.22 3.36
CA LEU A 34 21.52 6.46 2.77
C LEU A 34 22.60 7.42 2.26
N ASP A 35 23.77 7.45 2.91
CA ASP A 35 24.92 8.28 2.55
C ASP A 35 25.81 7.67 1.44
N GLN A 36 25.29 6.72 0.66
CA GLN A 36 26.03 5.99 -0.38
C GLN A 36 27.30 5.28 0.15
N ILE A 37 27.32 4.95 1.44
CA ILE A 37 28.38 4.14 2.05
C ILE A 37 27.98 2.67 2.01
N CYS A 38 28.94 1.80 1.71
CA CYS A 38 28.76 0.36 1.75
C CYS A 38 29.20 -0.19 3.10
N CYS A 39 28.33 -0.98 3.72
CA CYS A 39 28.52 -1.47 5.07
C CYS A 39 28.34 -2.98 5.09
N HIS A 40 29.23 -3.67 5.79
CA HIS A 40 29.17 -5.12 5.88
C HIS A 40 27.95 -5.58 6.68
N PHE A 41 27.35 -6.67 6.22
CA PHE A 41 26.34 -7.36 7.02
C PHE A 41 26.94 -7.95 8.30
N CYS A 42 26.10 -8.07 9.32
CA CYS A 42 26.44 -8.85 10.50
C CYS A 42 26.55 -10.34 10.18
N ARG A 43 27.28 -11.09 11.01
CA ARG A 43 27.34 -12.55 10.89
C ARG A 43 25.95 -13.15 11.13
N LYS A 44 25.73 -14.35 10.58
CA LYS A 44 24.50 -15.14 10.84
C LYS A 44 24.26 -15.26 12.35
N GLY A 45 23.01 -15.02 12.76
CA GLY A 45 22.62 -14.99 14.18
C GLY A 45 22.87 -13.65 14.88
N SER A 46 23.15 -12.58 14.13
CA SER A 46 23.23 -11.23 14.64
C SER A 46 22.55 -10.25 13.69
N PHE A 47 22.06 -9.14 14.25
CA PHE A 47 21.42 -8.06 13.52
C PHE A 47 22.15 -6.73 13.76
N VAL A 48 21.97 -5.78 12.85
CA VAL A 48 22.50 -4.42 12.92
C VAL A 48 21.77 -3.67 14.02
N ALA A 49 22.40 -3.51 15.19
CA ALA A 49 21.88 -2.70 16.27
C ALA A 49 22.18 -1.21 16.08
N LYS A 50 23.32 -0.92 15.43
CA LYS A 50 23.69 0.45 15.03
C LYS A 50 24.24 0.42 13.61
N ASN A 51 23.62 1.23 12.76
CA ASN A 51 24.09 1.42 11.40
C ASN A 51 25.50 2.00 11.40
N CYS A 52 26.23 1.67 10.34
CA CYS A 52 27.48 2.33 10.02
C CYS A 52 27.26 3.83 9.80
N THR A 53 28.22 4.65 10.20
CA THR A 53 28.16 6.10 9.95
C THR A 53 29.50 6.60 9.46
N ARG A 54 29.48 7.59 8.56
CA ARG A 54 30.71 8.27 8.13
C ARG A 54 31.07 9.35 9.15
N ASN A 55 32.17 9.17 9.87
CA ASN A 55 32.72 10.19 10.76
C ASN A 55 33.99 10.80 10.14
N LYS A 56 33.85 12.00 9.56
CA LYS A 56 34.90 12.75 8.85
C LYS A 56 35.56 11.91 7.75
N ASN A 57 36.64 11.20 8.09
CA ASN A 57 37.45 10.39 7.17
C ASN A 57 37.43 8.89 7.53
N SER A 58 36.64 8.47 8.52
CA SER A 58 36.54 7.07 8.95
C SER A 58 35.10 6.57 8.84
N ILE A 59 34.94 5.35 8.35
CA ILE A 59 33.65 4.65 8.41
C ILE A 59 33.59 3.97 9.76
N VAL A 60 32.68 4.41 10.62
CA VAL A 60 32.36 3.72 11.86
C VAL A 60 31.62 2.45 11.47
N GLY A 61 32.20 1.31 11.81
CA GLY A 61 31.66 -0.01 11.47
C GLY A 61 30.27 -0.24 12.05
N VAL A 62 29.57 -1.21 11.46
CA VAL A 62 28.27 -1.68 11.95
C VAL A 62 28.44 -2.28 13.34
N THR A 63 27.56 -1.91 14.27
CA THR A 63 27.48 -2.58 15.57
C THR A 63 26.44 -3.68 15.50
N CYS A 64 26.89 -4.93 15.67
CA CYS A 64 26.04 -6.11 15.61
C CYS A 64 25.62 -6.53 17.02
N SER A 65 24.34 -6.86 17.20
CA SER A 65 23.83 -7.50 18.40
C SER A 65 23.37 -8.92 18.09
N PRO A 66 23.54 -9.88 19.01
CA PRO A 66 23.05 -11.24 18.83
C PRO A 66 21.53 -11.25 18.75
N CYS A 67 20.97 -12.13 17.92
CA CYS A 67 19.53 -12.30 17.84
C CYS A 67 18.97 -12.88 19.15
N SER A 68 17.88 -12.29 19.62
CA SER A 68 17.15 -12.77 20.78
C SER A 68 16.42 -14.07 20.45
N LYS A 69 16.34 -14.99 21.42
CA LYS A 69 15.48 -16.17 21.34
C LYS A 69 14.13 -15.85 21.97
N CYS A 70 13.05 -16.37 21.40
CA CYS A 70 11.75 -16.26 22.02
C CYS A 70 11.73 -17.03 23.35
N ALA A 71 11.16 -16.40 24.38
CA ALA A 71 10.96 -17.03 25.68
C ALA A 71 9.96 -18.20 25.59
N ASP A 72 9.99 -19.09 26.58
CA ASP A 72 9.07 -20.22 26.66
C ASP A 72 7.61 -19.73 26.66
N GLY A 73 6.79 -20.31 25.77
CA GLY A 73 5.39 -19.93 25.58
C GLY A 73 5.13 -18.81 24.55
N MET A 74 6.19 -18.22 23.97
CA MET A 74 6.07 -17.30 22.84
C MET A 74 6.29 -18.02 21.51
N GLN A 75 5.55 -17.61 20.48
CA GLN A 75 5.73 -18.09 19.11
C GLN A 75 6.55 -17.06 18.33
N MET A 76 7.54 -17.54 17.57
CA MET A 76 8.28 -16.71 16.62
C MET A 76 7.35 -16.36 15.45
N ILE A 77 7.06 -15.07 15.28
CA ILE A 77 6.29 -14.57 14.13
C ILE A 77 7.21 -14.29 12.96
N ALA A 78 8.36 -13.67 13.23
CA ALA A 78 9.33 -13.33 12.22
C ALA A 78 10.74 -13.77 12.65
N PRO A 79 11.49 -14.44 11.77
CA PRO A 79 12.87 -14.83 12.07
C PRO A 79 13.77 -13.59 12.14
N CYS A 80 14.86 -13.70 12.90
CA CYS A 80 15.90 -12.67 12.90
C CYS A 80 16.48 -12.46 11.50
N THR A 81 16.68 -11.20 11.12
CA THR A 81 17.33 -10.81 9.87
C THR A 81 18.57 -9.98 10.16
N ASN A 82 19.32 -9.60 9.12
CA ASN A 82 20.48 -8.72 9.30
C ASN A 82 20.12 -7.33 9.86
N PHE A 83 18.86 -6.90 9.78
CA PHE A 83 18.44 -5.54 10.19
C PHE A 83 17.42 -5.53 11.32
N THR A 84 16.85 -6.68 11.66
CA THR A 84 15.78 -6.79 12.64
C THR A 84 16.02 -7.99 13.53
N ASP A 85 15.85 -7.79 14.84
CA ASP A 85 15.85 -8.88 15.80
C ASP A 85 14.66 -9.85 15.55
N THR A 86 14.72 -11.03 16.15
CA THR A 86 13.62 -12.00 16.17
C THR A 86 12.37 -11.36 16.75
N GLN A 87 11.26 -11.44 16.03
CA GLN A 87 9.96 -11.01 16.57
C GLN A 87 9.23 -12.20 17.17
N CYS A 88 8.91 -12.06 18.45
CA CYS A 88 8.16 -13.03 19.22
C CYS A 88 6.83 -12.42 19.62
N SER A 89 5.76 -13.19 19.55
CA SER A 89 4.50 -12.82 20.19
C SER A 89 4.08 -13.90 21.15
N MET A 90 3.36 -13.49 22.19
CA MET A 90 2.61 -14.47 22.96
C MET A 90 1.65 -15.18 22.01
N LYS A 91 1.42 -16.46 22.25
CA LYS A 91 0.40 -17.23 21.55
C LYS A 91 -0.98 -16.73 21.99
N GLY A 92 -1.30 -15.50 21.60
CA GLY A 92 -2.57 -14.86 21.84
C GLY A 92 -3.57 -15.51 20.92
N ASN A 93 -4.77 -15.75 21.43
CA ASN A 93 -5.94 -15.98 20.60
C ASN A 93 -6.23 -14.70 19.81
N GLU A 94 -5.38 -14.37 18.84
CA GLU A 94 -5.75 -13.43 17.79
C GLU A 94 -7.01 -14.04 17.18
N LYS A 95 -8.14 -13.44 17.54
CA LYS A 95 -9.39 -13.61 16.82
C LYS A 95 -9.17 -12.96 15.46
N ALA A 96 -8.33 -13.58 14.64
CA ALA A 96 -8.27 -13.31 13.22
C ALA A 96 -9.72 -13.46 12.77
N LEU A 97 -10.34 -12.35 12.41
CA LEU A 97 -11.62 -12.36 11.73
C LEU A 97 -11.44 -13.35 10.59
N PRO A 98 -12.18 -14.48 10.60
CA PRO A 98 -11.94 -15.52 9.63
C PRO A 98 -12.07 -14.89 8.26
N VAL A 99 -11.13 -15.20 7.36
CA VAL A 99 -11.08 -14.64 6.00
C VAL A 99 -12.44 -14.78 5.29
N GLU A 100 -13.21 -15.81 5.67
CA GLU A 100 -14.60 -16.02 5.26
C GLU A 100 -15.55 -14.85 5.58
N LEU A 101 -15.41 -14.22 6.75
CA LEU A 101 -16.25 -13.07 7.14
C LEU A 101 -15.92 -11.83 6.31
N LEU A 102 -14.65 -11.62 5.97
CA LEU A 102 -14.21 -10.53 5.09
C LEU A 102 -14.79 -10.71 3.68
N TYR A 103 -14.85 -11.96 3.20
CA TYR A 103 -15.41 -12.27 1.88
C TYR A 103 -16.91 -11.95 1.77
N VAL A 104 -17.65 -11.98 2.87
CA VAL A 104 -19.08 -11.62 2.90
C VAL A 104 -19.28 -10.11 3.12
N ILE A 105 -18.48 -9.48 3.99
CA ILE A 105 -18.65 -8.05 4.32
C ILE A 105 -18.30 -7.15 3.13
N VAL A 106 -17.20 -7.43 2.43
CA VAL A 106 -16.72 -6.60 1.31
C VAL A 106 -17.76 -6.43 0.18
N PRO A 107 -18.37 -7.49 -0.38
CA PRO A 107 -19.35 -7.35 -1.45
C PRO A 107 -20.63 -6.64 -0.98
N VAL A 108 -21.08 -6.87 0.25
CA VAL A 108 -22.28 -6.20 0.80
C VAL A 108 -22.04 -4.68 0.87
N VAL A 109 -20.89 -4.25 1.39
CA VAL A 109 -20.53 -2.83 1.46
C VAL A 109 -20.41 -2.24 0.05
N LEU A 110 -19.82 -2.97 -0.91
CA LEU A 110 -19.70 -2.51 -2.29
C LEU A 110 -21.07 -2.31 -2.95
N ILE A 111 -22.00 -3.25 -2.78
CA ILE A 111 -23.38 -3.15 -3.32
C ILE A 111 -24.10 -1.94 -2.72
N MET A 112 -23.96 -1.70 -1.41
CA MET A 112 -24.56 -0.54 -0.74
C MET A 112 -24.03 0.78 -1.29
N ILE A 113 -22.72 0.87 -1.58
CA ILE A 113 -22.12 2.06 -2.20
C ILE A 113 -22.67 2.28 -3.61
N ILE A 114 -22.72 1.23 -4.44
CA ILE A 114 -23.25 1.32 -5.82
C ILE A 114 -24.71 1.76 -5.80
N ALA A 115 -25.54 1.21 -4.91
CA ALA A 115 -26.93 1.59 -4.76
C ALA A 115 -27.08 3.07 -4.34
N ALA A 116 -26.29 3.54 -3.37
CA ALA A 116 -26.31 4.92 -2.93
C ALA A 116 -25.88 5.91 -4.03
N VAL A 117 -24.85 5.57 -4.80
CA VAL A 117 -24.39 6.37 -5.94
C VAL A 117 -25.43 6.39 -7.06
N GLY A 118 -25.98 5.23 -7.40
CA GLY A 118 -27.05 5.09 -8.41
C GLY A 118 -28.31 5.86 -8.02
N TYR A 119 -28.73 5.76 -6.76
CA TYR A 119 -29.87 6.52 -6.23
C TYR A 119 -29.63 8.03 -6.31
N LYS A 120 -28.46 8.51 -5.89
CA LYS A 120 -28.10 9.93 -5.96
C LYS A 120 -28.05 10.43 -7.41
N TRP A 121 -27.54 9.61 -8.33
CA TRP A 121 -27.51 9.93 -9.75
C TRP A 121 -28.91 10.01 -10.35
N CYS A 122 -29.76 9.01 -10.09
CA CYS A 122 -31.14 8.99 -10.56
C CYS A 122 -31.94 10.16 -9.99
N SER A 123 -31.81 10.44 -8.70
CA SER A 123 -32.47 11.57 -8.03
C SER A 123 -32.11 12.91 -8.69
N ARG A 124 -30.83 13.15 -9.01
CA ARG A 124 -30.42 14.37 -9.76
C ARG A 124 -31.05 14.48 -11.14
N ARG A 125 -31.30 13.35 -11.82
CA ARG A 125 -31.86 13.33 -13.17
C ARG A 125 -33.37 13.56 -13.17
N SER A 126 -34.07 13.07 -12.16
CA SER A 126 -35.52 13.20 -12.02
C SER A 126 -35.97 14.65 -11.79
N THR A 127 -35.18 15.46 -11.09
CA THR A 127 -35.45 16.89 -10.89
C THR A 127 -35.29 17.76 -12.15
N SER A 128 -34.80 17.21 -13.26
CA SER A 128 -34.66 17.93 -14.53
C SER A 128 -35.82 17.68 -15.51
N ARG A 129 -36.79 16.82 -15.17
CA ARG A 129 -38.03 16.66 -15.94
C ARG A 129 -39.13 17.45 -15.24
N GLU A 130 -39.16 18.76 -15.47
CA GLU A 130 -40.43 19.48 -15.37
C GLU A 130 -41.41 18.89 -16.39
N PRO A 131 -42.64 18.51 -15.97
CA PRO A 131 -43.69 18.14 -16.89
C PRO A 131 -44.14 19.40 -17.64
N ALA A 132 -44.12 19.34 -18.98
CA ALA A 132 -44.81 20.33 -19.80
C ALA A 132 -46.32 20.15 -19.56
N GLU A 133 -46.84 20.88 -18.59
CA GLU A 133 -48.25 21.04 -18.30
C GLU A 133 -48.87 21.93 -19.39
N GLU A 134 -49.75 21.29 -20.16
CA GLU A 134 -50.95 21.80 -20.84
C GLU A 134 -50.91 23.07 -21.71
N THR A 135 -51.17 22.89 -23.00
CA THR A 135 -52.04 23.80 -23.76
C THR A 135 -52.59 23.10 -25.01
N PHE A 136 -53.59 22.24 -24.86
CA PHE A 136 -54.50 21.91 -25.96
C PHE A 136 -55.88 22.49 -25.66
N LYS A 137 -55.99 23.79 -25.95
CA LYS A 137 -57.24 24.56 -25.95
C LYS A 137 -57.99 24.22 -27.24
N ILE A 138 -58.93 23.27 -27.18
CA ILE A 138 -59.84 22.97 -28.28
C ILE A 138 -60.87 24.11 -28.34
N MET A 139 -60.78 24.95 -29.37
CA MET A 139 -61.87 25.88 -29.74
C MET A 139 -62.91 25.10 -30.55
N ILE A 140 -64.14 25.08 -30.05
CA ILE A 140 -65.37 24.79 -30.81
C ILE A 140 -66.16 26.09 -30.84
#